data_AF-A0A1X7U0C2-F1
#
_entry.id   AF-A0A1X7U0C2-F1
#
_cell.length_a   1.000
_cell.length_b   1.000
_cell.length_c   1.000
_cell.angle_alpha   90.00
_cell.angle_beta   90.00
_cell.angle_gamma   90.00
#
_symmetry.space_group_name_H-M   'P 1'
#
loop_
_entity.id
_entity.type
_entity.pdbx_description
1 polymer ?
#
loop_
_entity_poly.entity_id
_entity_poly.type
_entity_poly.pdbx_seq_one_letter_code
_entity_poly.pdbx_strand_id
1 'polypeptide(L)'
;MSNGGWTVFQRRMDGTVNFYHSWADYAKGFGDLNRETSLRVDLKDFEENKRYATYNSFQVGNAVTKYTLHVSGYGGNAGDSLSNHNGMKFSTYNEDNDAYSGNCAATYKGAWWYSHCHSSNLNGLYLVGSHTSYANGVNWYHFKKHYYSLKTTEMKIRRK
;
A
#
# COMPACT_ATOMS: atom_id res chain seq x y z
N MET A 1 15.71 -17.72 10.91
CA MET A 1 14.40 -18.39 10.75
C MET A 1 13.87 -18.05 9.37
N SER A 2 13.81 -19.03 8.47
CA SER A 2 13.33 -18.82 7.09
C SER A 2 11.85 -18.45 7.11
N ASN A 3 11.52 -17.22 6.71
CA ASN A 3 10.18 -16.64 6.74
C ASN A 3 9.29 -17.21 5.61
N GLY A 4 9.29 -18.53 5.40
CA GLY A 4 8.54 -19.22 4.35
C GLY A 4 8.85 -18.76 2.91
N GLY A 5 10.05 -18.20 2.68
CA GLY A 5 10.46 -17.63 1.39
C GLY A 5 9.94 -16.21 1.11
N TRP A 6 9.26 -15.58 2.07
CA TRP A 6 8.73 -14.22 1.91
C TRP A 6 9.76 -13.15 2.26
N THR A 7 9.88 -12.14 1.40
CA THR A 7 10.67 -10.92 1.62
C THR A 7 9.72 -9.76 1.92
N VAL A 8 9.82 -9.18 3.11
CA VAL A 8 9.02 -8.00 3.53
C VAL A 8 9.67 -6.76 2.92
N PHE A 9 8.89 -5.93 2.24
CA PHE A 9 9.38 -4.67 1.65
C PHE A 9 8.64 -3.44 2.20
N GLN A 10 7.51 -3.63 2.90
CA GLN A 10 6.80 -2.56 3.60
C GLN A 10 6.28 -3.10 4.95
N ARG A 11 6.44 -2.31 6.00
CA ARG A 11 5.93 -2.62 7.35
C ARG A 11 5.51 -1.35 8.08
N ARG A 12 4.32 -1.36 8.68
CA ARG A 12 3.82 -0.37 9.67
C ARG A 12 3.51 -1.11 10.97
N MET A 13 3.90 -0.55 12.12
CA MET A 13 3.66 -1.24 13.42
C MET A 13 3.40 -0.33 14.63
N ASP A 14 3.98 0.86 14.68
CA ASP A 14 3.95 1.71 15.88
C ASP A 14 3.90 3.22 15.59
N GLY A 15 3.94 3.63 14.32
CA GLY A 15 3.91 5.04 13.92
C GLY A 15 5.22 5.81 14.14
N THR A 16 6.31 5.15 14.54
CA THR A 16 7.61 5.80 14.79
C THR A 16 8.26 6.36 13.52
N VAL A 17 7.94 5.79 12.36
CA VAL A 17 8.46 6.20 11.06
C VAL A 17 7.36 6.94 10.29
N ASN A 18 7.69 8.16 9.86
CA ASN A 18 6.85 8.91 8.94
C ASN A 18 6.88 8.24 7.55
N PHE A 19 5.75 8.17 6.85
CA PHE A 19 5.66 7.65 5.48
C PHE A 19 5.28 8.74 4.46
N TYR A 20 5.07 9.97 4.91
CA TYR A 20 4.78 11.11 4.04
C TYR A 20 6.08 11.71 3.49
N HIS A 21 6.69 10.98 2.55
CA HIS A 21 7.99 11.28 1.95
C HIS A 21 7.91 11.72 0.48
N SER A 22 8.99 12.32 0.01
CA SER A 22 9.12 12.80 -1.37
C SER A 22 9.31 11.65 -2.36
N TRP A 23 9.11 11.92 -3.66
CA TRP A 23 9.46 10.99 -4.73
C TRP A 23 10.89 10.46 -4.62
N ALA A 24 11.86 11.34 -4.35
CA ALA A 24 13.27 10.99 -4.29
C ALA A 24 13.58 10.02 -3.16
N ASP A 25 12.87 10.10 -2.04
CA ASP A 25 13.02 9.18 -0.91
C ASP A 25 12.43 7.80 -1.24
N TYR A 26 11.22 7.78 -1.83
CA TYR A 26 10.56 6.55 -2.25
C TYR A 26 11.32 5.82 -3.36
N ALA A 27 11.82 6.55 -4.37
CA ALA A 27 12.54 6.00 -5.51
C ALA A 27 13.79 5.19 -5.08
N LYS A 28 14.46 5.60 -3.98
CA LYS A 28 15.61 4.88 -3.41
C LYS A 28 15.21 3.58 -2.71
N GLY A 29 13.96 3.50 -2.22
CA GLY A 29 13.48 2.40 -1.37
C GLY A 29 12.76 1.27 -2.11
N PHE A 30 12.41 1.42 -3.39
CA PHE A 30 11.64 0.40 -4.12
C PHE A 30 12.37 -0.95 -4.29
N GLY A 31 13.71 -0.94 -4.35
CA GLY A 31 14.48 -2.14 -4.69
C GLY A 31 14.17 -2.67 -6.11
N ASP A 32 14.42 -3.96 -6.35
CA ASP A 32 14.06 -4.63 -7.61
C ASP A 32 12.74 -5.41 -7.47
N LEU A 33 11.64 -4.72 -7.76
CA LEU A 33 10.29 -5.28 -7.82
C LEU A 33 9.79 -5.45 -9.27
N ASN A 34 10.68 -5.35 -10.26
CA ASN A 34 10.33 -5.46 -11.68
C ASN A 34 10.08 -6.89 -12.15
N ARG A 35 10.32 -7.88 -11.29
CA ARG A 35 10.08 -9.28 -11.57
C ARG A 35 8.70 -9.67 -11.06
N GLU A 36 8.02 -10.52 -11.83
CA GLU A 36 6.75 -11.08 -11.38
C GLU A 36 6.96 -11.95 -10.13
N THR A 37 6.18 -11.66 -9.09
CA THR A 37 6.18 -12.36 -7.80
C THR A 37 4.75 -12.59 -7.34
N SER A 38 4.56 -13.34 -6.25
CA SER A 38 3.31 -13.31 -5.49
C SER A 38 3.41 -12.29 -4.36
N LEU A 39 2.32 -11.54 -4.12
CA LEU A 39 2.20 -10.60 -3.01
C LEU A 39 1.30 -11.16 -1.91
N ARG A 40 1.69 -10.93 -0.66
CA ARG A 40 0.83 -11.08 0.51
C ARG A 40 0.84 -9.78 1.30
N VAL A 41 -0.35 -9.36 1.74
CA VAL A 41 -0.58 -8.22 2.61
C VAL A 41 -1.19 -8.75 3.89
N ASP A 42 -0.47 -8.65 5.00
CA ASP A 42 -0.98 -9.00 6.34
C ASP A 42 -1.44 -7.72 7.05
N LEU A 43 -2.63 -7.75 7.65
CA LEU A 43 -3.31 -6.61 8.25
C LEU A 43 -3.77 -6.96 9.67
N LYS A 44 -3.65 -6.02 10.60
CA LYS A 44 -4.14 -6.15 11.98
C LYS A 44 -4.72 -4.85 12.49
N ASP A 45 -5.89 -4.91 13.12
CA ASP A 45 -6.49 -3.77 13.82
C ASP A 45 -6.02 -3.66 15.28
N PHE A 46 -6.53 -2.67 16.02
CA PHE A 46 -6.19 -2.47 17.43
C PHE A 46 -6.91 -3.44 18.39
N GLU A 47 -7.93 -4.14 17.90
CA GLU A 47 -8.61 -5.22 18.61
C GLU A 47 -7.97 -6.60 18.34
N GLU A 48 -6.77 -6.62 17.76
CA GLU A 48 -5.98 -7.81 17.41
C GLU A 48 -6.62 -8.73 16.35
N ASN A 49 -7.68 -8.29 15.66
CA ASN A 49 -8.23 -9.03 14.52
C ASN A 49 -7.25 -8.99 13.35
N LYS A 50 -6.94 -10.17 12.81
CA LYS A 50 -6.04 -10.33 11.68
C LYS A 50 -6.83 -10.61 10.40
N ARG A 51 -6.38 -10.01 9.30
CA ARG A 51 -6.83 -10.28 7.94
C ARG A 51 -5.64 -10.33 7.00
N TYR A 52 -5.81 -10.95 5.85
CA TYR A 52 -4.80 -10.95 4.82
C TYR A 52 -5.42 -10.89 3.42
N ALA A 53 -4.66 -10.32 2.49
CA ALA A 53 -4.93 -10.38 1.05
C ALA A 53 -3.72 -11.01 0.35
N THR A 54 -3.95 -11.80 -0.68
CA THR A 54 -2.91 -12.37 -1.55
C THR A 54 -3.19 -12.01 -2.98
N TYR A 55 -2.13 -11.87 -3.77
CA TYR A 55 -2.21 -11.67 -5.22
C TYR A 55 -1.20 -12.61 -5.88
N ASN A 56 -1.68 -13.42 -6.83
CA ASN A 56 -0.87 -14.43 -7.51
C ASN A 56 0.18 -13.81 -8.43
N SER A 57 -0.09 -12.63 -8.96
CA SER A 57 0.84 -11.86 -9.79
C SER A 57 0.98 -10.45 -9.21
N PHE A 58 2.21 -10.05 -8.94
CA PHE A 58 2.60 -8.74 -8.46
C PHE A 58 3.92 -8.34 -9.11
N GLN A 59 3.94 -7.15 -9.70
CA GLN A 59 5.10 -6.55 -10.33
C GLN A 59 4.99 -5.03 -10.21
N VAL A 60 6.11 -4.37 -10.02
CA VAL A 60 6.20 -2.91 -10.01
C VAL A 60 7.17 -2.51 -11.11
N GLY A 61 6.75 -1.60 -11.98
CA GLY A 61 7.58 -1.04 -13.04
C GLY A 61 8.84 -0.35 -12.51
N ASN A 62 9.66 0.16 -13.42
CA ASN A 62 10.86 0.93 -13.06
C ASN A 62 10.58 2.43 -13.06
N ALA A 63 11.61 3.26 -12.83
CA ALA A 63 11.48 4.70 -12.83
C ALA A 63 10.95 5.28 -14.16
N VAL A 64 11.25 4.65 -15.30
CA VAL A 64 10.78 5.09 -16.64
C VAL A 64 9.26 4.96 -16.74
N THR A 65 8.71 3.87 -16.20
CA THR A 65 7.26 3.66 -16.14
C THR A 65 6.63 4.25 -14.88
N LYS A 66 7.34 5.11 -14.12
CA LYS A 66 6.86 5.69 -12.86
C LYS A 66 6.38 4.62 -11.86
N TYR A 67 7.10 3.51 -11.81
CA TYR A 67 6.84 2.38 -10.91
C TYR A 67 5.39 1.85 -11.02
N THR A 68 4.82 1.77 -12.22
CA THR A 68 3.44 1.26 -12.42
C THR A 68 3.19 -0.07 -11.72
N LEU A 69 2.06 -0.19 -11.02
CA LEU A 69 1.63 -1.43 -10.39
C LEU A 69 0.99 -2.36 -11.41
N HIS A 70 1.41 -3.62 -11.41
CA HIS A 70 0.68 -4.73 -12.03
C HIS A 70 0.32 -5.75 -10.94
N VAL A 71 -0.97 -6.00 -10.76
CA VAL A 71 -1.47 -6.91 -9.73
C VAL A 71 -2.70 -7.67 -10.20
N SER A 72 -2.76 -8.97 -9.94
CA SER A 72 -3.90 -9.82 -10.29
C SER A 72 -3.98 -11.11 -9.47
N GLY A 73 -5.10 -11.82 -9.60
CA GLY A 73 -5.33 -13.09 -8.91
C GLY A 73 -5.51 -12.92 -7.40
N TYR A 74 -6.40 -12.02 -7.01
CA TYR A 74 -6.74 -11.77 -5.61
C TYR A 74 -7.24 -13.04 -4.90
N GLY A 75 -6.88 -13.17 -3.63
CA GLY A 75 -7.43 -14.11 -2.67
C GLY A 75 -7.25 -13.62 -1.23
N GLY A 76 -7.77 -14.37 -0.26
CA GLY A 76 -7.69 -14.03 1.16
C GLY A 76 -9.00 -13.50 1.74
N ASN A 77 -8.94 -13.00 2.97
CA ASN A 77 -10.12 -12.65 3.77
C ASN A 77 -10.21 -11.16 4.16
N ALA A 78 -9.29 -10.32 3.69
CA ALA A 78 -9.31 -8.87 3.92
C ALA A 78 -10.26 -8.09 2.99
N GLY A 79 -10.78 -8.74 1.94
CA GLY A 79 -11.42 -8.09 0.80
C GLY A 79 -10.42 -7.38 -0.11
N ASP A 80 -10.76 -7.22 -1.39
CA ASP A 80 -9.83 -6.73 -2.41
C ASP A 80 -9.81 -5.19 -2.45
N SER A 81 -8.80 -4.60 -1.82
CA SER A 81 -8.58 -3.13 -1.85
C SER A 81 -7.29 -2.74 -2.59
N LEU A 82 -6.75 -3.62 -3.45
CA LEU A 82 -5.56 -3.31 -4.26
C LEU A 82 -5.81 -3.42 -5.76
N SER A 83 -6.72 -4.29 -6.22
CA SER A 83 -6.93 -4.47 -7.66
C SER A 83 -7.41 -3.19 -8.38
N ASN A 84 -8.11 -2.28 -7.67
CA ASN A 84 -8.47 -0.97 -8.22
C ASN A 84 -7.25 -0.07 -8.54
N HIS A 85 -6.09 -0.38 -7.95
CA HIS A 85 -4.84 0.32 -8.18
C HIS A 85 -4.02 -0.31 -9.33
N ASN A 86 -4.48 -1.42 -9.92
CA ASN A 86 -3.79 -2.07 -11.03
C ASN A 86 -3.65 -1.13 -12.23
N GLY A 87 -2.45 -1.07 -12.81
CA GLY A 87 -2.10 -0.18 -13.93
C GLY A 87 -1.83 1.27 -13.53
N MET A 88 -2.00 1.64 -12.26
CA MET A 88 -1.73 3.02 -11.81
C MET A 88 -0.24 3.24 -11.60
N LYS A 89 0.20 4.46 -11.88
CA LYS A 89 1.57 4.94 -11.60
C LYS A 89 1.69 5.27 -10.12
N PHE A 90 2.90 5.22 -9.59
CA PHE A 90 3.14 5.64 -8.21
C PHE A 90 3.12 7.17 -8.12
N SER A 91 2.54 7.70 -7.05
CA SER A 91 2.46 9.13 -6.78
C SER A 91 2.93 9.44 -5.36
N THR A 92 3.55 10.61 -5.21
CA THR A 92 3.94 11.20 -3.92
C THR A 92 3.44 12.64 -3.86
N TYR A 93 3.51 13.29 -2.70
CA TYR A 93 2.96 14.64 -2.57
C TYR A 93 3.58 15.67 -3.52
N ASN A 94 4.81 15.44 -3.98
CA ASN A 94 5.53 16.33 -4.89
C ASN A 94 5.76 15.74 -6.30
N GLU A 95 5.16 14.60 -6.62
CA GLU A 95 5.15 14.01 -7.96
C GLU A 95 3.78 13.36 -8.18
N ASP A 96 2.90 14.09 -8.85
CA ASP A 96 1.52 13.69 -9.12
C ASP A 96 1.43 12.92 -10.45
N ASN A 97 1.22 11.61 -10.35
CA ASN A 97 1.02 10.71 -11.48
C ASN A 97 -0.33 9.97 -11.40
N ASP A 98 -1.23 10.42 -10.53
CA ASP A 98 -2.51 9.74 -10.33
C ASP A 98 -3.53 10.11 -11.42
N ALA A 99 -4.69 9.44 -11.43
CA ALA A 99 -5.74 9.75 -12.39
C ALA A 99 -6.63 10.92 -11.92
N TYR A 100 -6.32 11.50 -10.76
CA TYR A 100 -6.85 12.68 -10.10
C TYR A 100 -6.94 13.89 -11.05
N SER A 101 -7.88 14.81 -10.88
CA SER A 101 -7.63 16.21 -11.29
C SER A 101 -6.92 17.01 -10.21
N GLY A 102 -6.93 16.53 -8.96
CA GLY A 102 -6.14 17.04 -7.85
C GLY A 102 -5.18 15.98 -7.34
N ASN A 103 -4.33 16.35 -6.38
CA ASN A 103 -3.24 15.51 -5.92
C ASN A 103 -3.69 14.55 -4.79
N CYS A 104 -3.86 13.26 -5.10
CA CYS A 104 -4.29 12.26 -4.14
C CYS A 104 -3.27 12.07 -3.01
N ALA A 105 -1.98 12.04 -3.34
CA ALA A 105 -0.91 11.84 -2.36
C ALA A 105 -0.87 12.97 -1.32
N ALA A 106 -0.97 14.22 -1.77
CA ALA A 106 -1.04 15.39 -0.90
C ALA A 106 -2.32 15.40 -0.07
N THR A 107 -3.46 14.96 -0.62
CA THR A 107 -4.76 14.91 0.08
C THR A 107 -4.75 13.85 1.17
N TYR A 108 -4.41 12.60 0.82
CA TYR A 108 -4.49 11.42 1.69
C TYR A 108 -3.18 11.07 2.42
N LYS A 109 -2.21 11.99 2.37
CA LYS A 109 -1.03 12.02 3.25
C LYS A 109 -0.21 10.73 3.19
N GLY A 110 -0.04 10.21 1.99
CA GLY A 110 0.73 8.99 1.72
C GLY A 110 1.40 9.02 0.36
N ALA A 111 1.92 7.87 -0.02
CA ALA A 111 2.49 7.62 -1.34
C ALA A 111 2.05 6.25 -1.82
N TRP A 112 1.41 6.20 -2.97
CA TRP A 112 0.73 5.01 -3.44
C TRP A 112 0.51 5.03 -4.94
N TRP A 113 0.05 3.90 -5.47
CA TRP A 113 -0.47 3.80 -6.83
C TRP A 113 -1.89 4.36 -6.91
N TYR A 114 -2.06 5.64 -6.59
CA TYR A 114 -3.38 6.26 -6.49
C TYR A 114 -4.13 6.23 -7.84
N SER A 115 -5.41 5.87 -7.78
CA SER A 115 -6.35 5.92 -8.90
C SER A 115 -7.18 7.20 -8.80
N HIS A 116 -8.37 7.14 -8.21
CA HIS A 116 -9.32 8.24 -8.06
C HIS A 116 -10.08 8.18 -6.70
N CYS A 117 -9.44 8.18 -5.54
CA CYS A 117 -8.00 8.17 -5.29
C CYS A 117 -7.51 6.83 -4.75
N HIS A 118 -8.22 6.18 -3.83
CA HIS A 118 -7.80 4.87 -3.33
C HIS A 118 -8.90 4.02 -2.71
N SER A 119 -8.67 2.71 -2.73
CA SER A 119 -9.30 1.76 -1.81
C SER A 119 -8.33 1.24 -0.73
N SER A 120 -7.02 1.44 -0.89
CA SER A 120 -6.01 1.21 0.14
C SER A 120 -4.99 2.35 0.23
N ASN A 121 -4.50 2.63 1.44
CA ASN A 121 -3.52 3.68 1.71
C ASN A 121 -2.53 3.24 2.80
N LEU A 122 -1.81 2.13 2.57
CA LEU A 122 -0.95 1.53 3.61
C LEU A 122 0.26 2.41 4.00
N ASN A 123 0.57 3.42 3.19
CA ASN A 123 1.59 4.43 3.44
C ASN A 123 1.02 5.76 3.96
N GLY A 124 -0.26 5.80 4.34
CA GLY A 124 -0.89 6.98 4.96
C GLY A 124 -0.39 7.26 6.39
N LEU A 125 -1.01 8.24 7.03
CA LEU A 125 -0.72 8.61 8.41
C LEU A 125 -1.00 7.45 9.36
N TYR A 126 -0.14 7.28 10.36
CA TYR A 126 -0.39 6.31 11.41
C TYR A 126 -1.37 6.89 12.44
N LEU A 127 -2.66 6.79 12.14
CA LEU A 127 -3.74 7.19 13.04
C LEU A 127 -4.13 5.97 13.89
N VAL A 128 -4.26 6.12 15.20
CA VAL A 128 -4.47 4.98 16.11
C VAL A 128 -5.94 4.57 16.07
N GLY A 129 -6.28 3.58 15.23
CA GLY A 129 -7.64 3.05 15.11
C GLY A 129 -8.59 4.05 14.46
N SER A 130 -9.76 4.24 15.07
CA SER A 130 -10.80 5.16 14.56
C SER A 130 -10.30 6.62 14.53
N HIS A 131 -10.57 7.33 13.44
CA HIS A 131 -10.20 8.73 13.27
C HIS A 131 -11.29 9.52 12.53
N THR A 132 -11.37 10.84 12.75
CA THR A 132 -12.40 11.71 12.17
C THR A 132 -12.04 12.22 10.77
N SER A 133 -10.75 12.29 10.42
CA SER A 133 -10.30 12.69 9.10
C SER A 133 -10.63 11.61 8.06
N TYR A 134 -10.95 12.03 6.84
CA TYR A 134 -11.33 11.09 5.79
C TYR A 134 -10.11 10.47 5.10
N ALA A 135 -10.00 9.14 5.18
CA ALA A 135 -9.17 8.28 4.32
C ALA A 135 -7.67 8.61 4.24
N ASN A 136 -7.12 9.34 5.20
CA ASN A 136 -5.71 9.76 5.25
C ASN A 136 -4.84 8.90 6.17
N GLY A 137 -5.39 7.80 6.70
CA GLY A 137 -4.72 6.88 7.61
C GLY A 137 -4.12 5.66 6.92
N VAL A 138 -3.66 4.68 7.71
CA VAL A 138 -3.27 3.35 7.21
C VAL A 138 -4.54 2.54 6.91
N ASN A 139 -5.19 2.82 5.78
CA ASN A 139 -6.52 2.32 5.48
C ASN A 139 -6.52 1.11 4.53
N TRP A 140 -7.45 0.18 4.77
CA TRP A 140 -7.83 -0.90 3.84
C TRP A 140 -9.35 -0.97 3.78
N TYR A 141 -9.94 -0.48 2.69
CA TYR A 141 -11.37 -0.18 2.62
C TYR A 141 -12.26 -1.37 2.98
N HIS A 142 -12.00 -2.54 2.40
CA HIS A 142 -12.84 -3.72 2.62
C HIS A 142 -12.73 -4.34 4.02
N PHE A 143 -11.72 -3.96 4.81
CA PHE A 143 -11.56 -4.47 6.18
C PHE A 143 -12.16 -3.52 7.22
N LYS A 144 -11.75 -2.24 7.22
CA LYS A 144 -12.18 -1.25 8.23
C LYS A 144 -12.60 0.11 7.64
N LYS A 145 -12.80 0.19 6.31
CA LYS A 145 -13.21 1.39 5.59
C LYS A 145 -12.17 2.53 5.71
N HIS A 146 -12.62 3.77 5.55
CA HIS A 146 -11.76 4.96 5.42
C HIS A 146 -11.56 5.76 6.72
N TYR A 147 -12.28 5.42 7.80
CA TYR A 147 -12.21 6.13 9.09
C TYR A 147 -11.50 5.32 10.17
N TYR A 148 -10.73 4.32 9.77
CA TYR A 148 -9.96 3.48 10.67
C TYR A 148 -8.58 3.20 10.09
N SER A 149 -7.55 3.47 10.87
CA SER A 149 -6.16 3.24 10.52
C SER A 149 -5.61 2.04 11.28
N LEU A 150 -5.06 1.09 10.54
CA LEU A 150 -4.66 -0.22 11.03
C LEU A 150 -3.43 -0.14 11.94
N LYS A 151 -3.37 -1.05 12.92
CA LYS A 151 -2.27 -1.15 13.89
C LYS A 151 -0.99 -1.67 13.24
N THR A 152 -1.09 -2.79 12.54
CA THR A 152 0.07 -3.36 11.83
C THR A 152 -0.28 -3.75 10.41
N THR A 153 0.60 -3.42 9.47
CA THR A 153 0.50 -3.87 8.08
C THR A 153 1.87 -4.34 7.60
N GLU A 154 1.89 -5.42 6.83
CA GLU A 154 3.10 -5.87 6.15
C GLU A 154 2.78 -6.22 4.70
N MET A 155 3.54 -5.68 3.76
CA MET A 155 3.57 -6.17 2.38
C MET A 155 4.83 -7.00 2.16
N LYS A 156 4.64 -8.20 1.64
CA LYS A 156 5.72 -9.17 1.43
C LYS A 156 5.54 -9.89 0.10
N ILE A 157 6.66 -10.11 -0.58
CA ILE A 157 6.70 -10.81 -1.86
C ILE A 157 7.37 -12.17 -1.73
N ARG A 158 6.98 -13.10 -2.59
CA ARG A 158 7.65 -14.39 -2.76
C ARG A 158 7.83 -14.66 -4.24
N ARG A 159 9.05 -15.05 -4.63
CA ARG A 159 9.31 -15.49 -6.00
C ARG A 159 8.50 -16.75 -6.30
N LYS A 160 8.04 -16.85 -7.54
CA LYS A 160 7.47 -18.09 -8.06
C LYS A 160 8.57 -19.11 -8.31
#